data_AF-Q8TJM0-F1
#
_entry.id   AF-Q8TJM0-F1
#
_cell.length_a   1.000
_cell.length_b   1.000
_cell.length_c   1.000
_cell.angle_alpha   90.00
_cell.angle_beta   90.00
_cell.angle_gamma   90.00
#
_symmetry.space_group_name_H-M   'P 1'
#
loop_
_entity.id
_entity.type
_entity.pdbx_description
1 polymer ?
#
loop_
_entity_poly.entity_id
_entity_poly.type
_entity_poly.pdbx_seq_one_letter_code
_entity_poly.pdbx_strand_id
1 'polypeptide(L)'
;MILFEIKEKPEKIKKTLKSLFDFKRDIGVKIFLIPNRTTWRRSKKAKEFYQNNKQWLKILFFPPAAPDRNPKEFCRKTTREKITSIK
;
A
#
# COMPACT_ATOMS: atom_id res chain seq x y z
N MET A 1 8.38 8.29 2.98
CA MET A 1 7.78 7.18 2.19
C MET A 1 6.59 6.66 2.98
N ILE A 2 5.38 6.65 2.41
CA ILE A 2 4.16 6.37 3.19
C ILE A 2 3.55 5.06 2.68
N LEU A 3 3.59 4.04 3.51
CA LEU A 3 3.17 2.69 3.18
C LEU A 3 1.66 2.54 3.45
N PHE A 4 0.84 2.56 2.40
CA PHE A 4 -0.58 2.24 2.49
C PHE A 4 -0.82 0.78 2.08
N GLU A 5 -1.53 0.03 2.93
CA GLU A 5 -2.02 -1.31 2.61
C GLU A 5 -3.49 -1.25 2.17
N ILE A 6 -3.78 -1.79 0.99
CA ILE A 6 -5.15 -2.00 0.50
C ILE A 6 -5.54 -3.46 0.79
N LYS A 7 -6.39 -3.69 1.79
CA LYS A 7 -6.97 -5.03 2.07
C LYS A 7 -8.24 -5.27 1.23
N GLU A 8 -8.28 -6.42 0.57
CA GLU A 8 -9.26 -6.85 -0.44
C GLU A 8 -10.71 -6.93 0.08
N LYS A 9 -11.50 -5.89 -0.22
CA LYS A 9 -12.91 -6.06 -0.61
C LYS A 9 -13.18 -5.06 -1.75
N PRO A 10 -13.86 -5.44 -2.85
CA PRO A 10 -14.15 -4.52 -3.97
C PRO A 10 -14.89 -3.25 -3.51
N GLU A 11 -15.74 -3.36 -2.49
CA GLU A 11 -16.41 -2.25 -1.80
C GLU A 11 -15.43 -1.26 -1.14
N LYS A 12 -14.26 -1.74 -0.69
CA LYS A 12 -13.23 -0.93 -0.02
C LYS A 12 -12.35 -0.14 -0.99
N ILE A 13 -12.37 -0.44 -2.29
CA ILE A 13 -11.51 0.26 -3.27
C ILE A 13 -11.88 1.74 -3.35
N LYS A 14 -13.19 2.08 -3.47
CA LYS A 14 -13.64 3.49 -3.50
C LYS A 14 -13.21 4.25 -2.25
N LYS A 15 -13.43 3.66 -1.06
CA LYS A 15 -13.07 4.29 0.23
C LYS A 15 -11.56 4.49 0.35
N THR A 16 -10.77 3.52 -0.10
CA THR A 16 -9.31 3.58 -0.08
C THR A 16 -8.78 4.68 -1.00
N LEU A 17 -9.28 4.75 -2.24
CA LEU A 17 -8.88 5.79 -3.19
C LEU A 17 -9.26 7.19 -2.69
N LYS A 18 -10.45 7.34 -2.11
CA LYS A 18 -10.87 8.60 -1.47
C LYS A 18 -9.92 8.99 -0.34
N SER A 19 -9.63 8.06 0.57
CA SER A 19 -8.71 8.31 1.69
C SER A 19 -7.31 8.70 1.21
N LEU A 20 -6.82 8.09 0.12
CA LEU A 20 -5.53 8.43 -0.47
C LEU A 20 -5.53 9.84 -1.07
N PHE A 21 -6.66 10.28 -1.65
CA PHE A 21 -6.81 11.62 -2.18
C PHE A 21 -6.90 12.68 -1.07
N ASP A 22 -7.70 12.41 -0.03
CA ASP A 22 -7.78 13.27 1.15
C ASP A 22 -6.40 13.40 1.80
N PHE A 23 -5.70 12.28 1.96
CA PHE A 23 -4.34 12.28 2.48
C PHE A 23 -3.36 13.10 1.61
N LYS A 24 -3.47 13.02 0.27
CA LYS A 24 -2.67 13.85 -0.64
C LYS A 24 -2.93 15.34 -0.46
N ARG A 25 -4.18 15.72 -0.18
CA ARG A 25 -4.56 17.11 0.10
C ARG A 25 -3.92 17.59 1.39
N ASP A 26 -3.94 16.75 2.42
CA ASP A 26 -3.42 17.11 3.74
C ASP A 26 -1.89 17.26 3.76
N ILE A 27 -1.16 16.35 3.11
CA ILE A 27 0.31 16.39 3.10
C ILE A 27 0.91 17.33 2.05
N GLY A 28 0.16 17.69 1.01
CA GLY A 28 0.63 18.53 -0.10
C GLY A 28 1.68 17.91 -1.04
N VAL A 29 2.44 16.89 -0.63
CA VAL A 29 3.60 16.33 -1.36
C VAL A 29 3.29 15.12 -2.26
N LYS A 30 4.26 14.74 -3.09
CA LYS A 30 4.20 13.52 -3.91
C LYS A 30 4.18 12.26 -3.04
N ILE A 31 3.36 11.28 -3.42
CA ILE A 31 3.18 10.02 -2.69
C ILE A 31 3.85 8.90 -3.46
N PHE A 32 4.65 8.12 -2.73
CA PHE A 32 5.21 6.84 -3.19
C PHE A 32 4.44 5.71 -2.52
N LEU A 33 3.64 5.00 -3.30
CA LEU A 33 2.84 3.88 -2.85
C LEU A 33 3.57 2.58 -3.14
N ILE A 34 3.79 1.75 -2.12
CA ILE A 34 4.33 0.40 -2.27
C ILE A 34 3.25 -0.61 -1.92
N PRO A 35 2.49 -1.09 -2.91
CA PRO A 35 1.43 -2.02 -2.61
C PRO A 35 1.94 -3.46 -2.59
N ASN A 36 1.29 -4.27 -1.75
CA ASN A 36 1.51 -5.71 -1.78
C ASN A 36 1.09 -6.27 -3.15
N ARG A 37 1.73 -7.35 -3.61
CA ARG A 37 1.51 -7.95 -4.95
C ARG A 37 0.14 -8.61 -5.13
N THR A 38 -0.85 -8.22 -4.34
CA THR A 38 -2.22 -8.71 -4.40
C THR A 38 -3.00 -8.16 -5.60
N THR A 39 -4.08 -8.86 -5.90
CA THR A 39 -4.97 -8.82 -7.06
C THR A 39 -5.72 -7.50 -7.31
N TRP A 40 -5.66 -6.53 -6.40
CA TRP A 40 -6.32 -5.22 -6.51
C TRP A 40 -5.86 -4.41 -7.75
N ARG A 41 -4.70 -4.76 -8.33
CA ARG A 41 -4.22 -4.26 -9.64
C ARG A 41 -5.12 -4.63 -10.82
N ARG A 42 -6.00 -5.64 -10.67
CA ARG A 42 -6.92 -6.07 -11.73
C ARG A 42 -8.14 -5.15 -11.85
N SER A 43 -8.43 -4.31 -10.85
CA SER A 43 -9.56 -3.39 -10.93
C SER A 43 -9.30 -2.28 -11.96
N LYS A 44 -10.16 -2.19 -12.97
CA LYS A 44 -10.16 -1.12 -13.98
C LYS A 44 -10.13 0.27 -13.33
N LYS A 45 -10.97 0.47 -12.30
CA LYS A 45 -11.07 1.73 -11.57
C LYS A 45 -9.78 2.12 -10.85
N ALA A 46 -9.10 1.15 -10.23
CA ALA A 46 -7.83 1.40 -9.58
C ALA A 46 -6.79 1.81 -10.64
N LYS A 47 -6.69 1.08 -11.76
CA LYS A 47 -5.80 1.43 -12.88
C LYS A 47 -6.04 2.85 -13.38
N GLU A 48 -7.28 3.21 -13.70
CA GLU A 48 -7.66 4.55 -14.16
C GLU A 48 -7.23 5.63 -13.16
N PHE A 49 -7.50 5.42 -11.87
CA PHE A 49 -7.08 6.36 -10.83
C PHE A 49 -5.56 6.58 -10.84
N TYR A 50 -4.75 5.53 -10.90
CA TYR A 50 -3.29 5.71 -10.95
C TYR A 50 -2.82 6.39 -12.22
N GLN A 51 -3.44 6.07 -13.36
CA GLN A 51 -3.10 6.71 -14.64
C GLN A 51 -3.37 8.21 -14.61
N ASN A 52 -4.53 8.61 -14.09
CA ASN A 52 -4.94 10.01 -14.01
C ASN A 52 -4.12 10.82 -13.00
N ASN A 53 -3.45 10.15 -12.04
CA ASN A 53 -2.78 10.80 -10.92
C ASN A 53 -1.24 10.61 -10.90
N LYS A 54 -0.64 10.15 -12.01
CA LYS A 54 0.81 9.86 -12.10
C LYS A 54 1.73 11.02 -11.72
N GLN A 55 1.27 12.26 -11.89
CA GLN A 55 2.08 13.46 -11.59
C GLN A 55 2.44 13.58 -10.11
N TRP A 56 1.54 13.14 -9.22
CA TRP A 56 1.73 13.20 -7.78
C TRP A 56 1.77 11.82 -7.10
N LEU A 57 1.35 10.76 -7.78
CA LEU A 57 1.31 9.40 -7.25
C LEU A 57 2.22 8.47 -8.04
N LYS A 58 3.28 7.97 -7.40
CA LYS A 58 4.20 6.98 -7.96
C LYS A 58 4.02 5.64 -7.27
N ILE A 59 3.86 4.57 -8.05
CA ILE A 59 3.80 3.22 -7.53
C ILE A 59 5.18 2.59 -7.62
N LEU A 60 5.66 2.04 -6.51
CA LEU A 60 6.89 1.27 -6.44
C LEU A 60 6.57 -0.17 -6.06
N PHE A 61 7.40 -1.10 -6.52
CA PHE A 61 7.22 -2.52 -6.24
C PHE A 61 8.49 -3.09 -5.62
N PHE A 62 8.30 -3.97 -4.64
CA PHE A 62 9.40 -4.79 -4.17
C PHE A 62 9.82 -5.80 -5.28
N PRO A 63 11.12 -6.13 -5.35
CA PRO A 63 11.61 -7.21 -6.19
C PRO A 63 10.81 -8.50 -5.99
N PRO A 64 10.65 -9.33 -7.04
CA PRO A 64 10.06 -10.64 -6.88
C PRO A 64 10.86 -11.47 -5.87
N ALA A 65 10.17 -12.29 -5.07
CA ALA A 65 10.78 -13.24 -4.14
C ALA A 65 11.73 -12.66 -3.07
N ALA A 66 11.58 -11.38 -2.69
CA ALA A 66 12.32 -10.76 -1.59
C ALA A 66 11.38 -10.30 -0.44
N PRO A 67 10.68 -11.23 0.24
CA PRO A 67 9.78 -10.90 1.36
C PRO A 67 10.52 -10.28 2.55
N ASP A 68 11.79 -10.65 2.74
CA ASP A 68 12.73 -10.09 3.72
C ASP A 68 12.93 -8.57 3.56
N ARG A 69 12.87 -8.08 2.32
CA ARG A 69 13.02 -6.64 2.01
C ARG A 69 11.72 -5.85 2.18
N ASN A 70 10.61 -6.50 2.50
CA ASN A 70 9.37 -5.83 2.83
C ASN A 70 9.39 -5.44 4.32
N PRO A 71 9.49 -4.13 4.66
CA PRO A 71 9.53 -3.69 6.05
C PRO A 71 8.32 -4.16 6.85
N LYS A 72 7.20 -4.43 6.18
CA LYS A 72 6.00 -4.99 6.82
C LYS A 72 6.18 -6.43 7.27
N GLU A 73 6.83 -7.28 6.48
CA GLU A 73 7.14 -8.66 6.89
C GLU A 73 8.10 -8.64 8.07
N PHE A 74 9.10 -7.74 8.04
CA PHE A 74 9.97 -7.51 9.19
C PHE A 74 9.18 -7.11 10.44
N CYS A 75 8.39 -6.03 10.38
CA CYS A 75 7.58 -5.59 11.53
C CYS A 75 6.61 -6.68 12.02
N ARG A 76 6.00 -7.43 11.11
CA ARG A 76 5.10 -8.55 11.44
C ARG A 76 5.85 -9.67 12.15
N LYS A 77 7.03 -10.04 11.66
CA LYS A 77 7.91 -11.06 12.27
C LYS A 77 8.32 -10.62 13.67
N THR A 78 8.88 -9.42 13.82
CA THR A 78 9.28 -8.86 15.12
C THR A 78 8.12 -8.76 16.10
N THR A 79 6.94 -8.33 15.64
CA THR A 79 5.74 -8.24 16.49
C THR A 79 5.29 -9.63 16.93
N ARG A 80 5.27 -10.61 16.02
CA ARG A 80 4.91 -11.99 16.34
C ARG A 80 5.88 -12.59 17.35
N GLU A 81 7.18 -12.44 17.11
CA GLU A 81 8.24 -12.91 18.02
C GLU A 81 8.10 -12.27 19.41
N LYS A 82 7.83 -10.97 19.49
CA LYS A 82 7.62 -10.26 20.76
C LYS A 82 6.37 -10.76 21.51
N ILE A 83 5.27 -11.04 20.82
CA ILE A 83 4.04 -11.57 21.43
C ILE A 83 4.26 -13.01 21.91
N THR A 84 4.98 -13.85 21.14
CA THR A 84 5.21 -15.26 21.50
C THR A 84 6.36 -15.47 22.48
N SER A 85 7.24 -14.48 22.67
CA SER A 85 8.32 -14.50 23.67
C SER A 85 7.88 -14.02 25.05
N ILE A 86 6.64 -13.52 25.17
CA ILE A 86 5.98 -13.36 26.47
C ILE A 86 5.55 -14.76 26.89
N LYS A 87 6.44 -15.45 27.60
CA LYS A 87 6.17 -16.65 28.39
C LYS A 87 6.30 -16.29 29.86
#